data_AF-A0AAW5V5D4-F1
#
_entry.id   AF-A0AAW5V5D4-F1
#
_cell.length_a   1.000
_cell.length_b   1.000
_cell.length_c   1.000
_cell.angle_alpha   90.00
_cell.angle_beta   90.00
_cell.angle_gamma   90.00
#
_symmetry.space_group_name_H-M   'P 1'
#
loop_
_entity.id
_entity.type
_entity.pdbx_description
1 polymer ?
#
loop_
_entity_poly.entity_id
_entity_poly.type
_entity_poly.pdbx_seq_one_letter_code
_entity_poly.pdbx_strand_id
1 'polypeptide(L)'
;MDEKHSKQRKKGGLKATFEEFIAKLVSYIEVMVIYLQKNVQFYVQKFVKKTVWVFTALFLIFLGLLYTSYGIFLSIQKFLAAGDPILASFGTGFGFLVFAILFLTFVFRK
;
A
#
# COMPACT_ATOMS: atom_id res chain seq x y z
N MET A 1 71.84 -35.23 9.94
CA MET A 1 70.89 -34.52 9.07
C MET A 1 69.63 -34.31 9.88
N ASP A 2 69.48 -33.09 10.41
CA ASP A 2 68.36 -32.65 11.23
C ASP A 2 67.11 -32.41 10.38
N GLU A 3 66.19 -33.36 10.37
CA GLU A 3 64.81 -33.11 9.94
C GLU A 3 63.91 -32.99 11.17
N LYS A 4 63.99 -31.81 11.80
CA LYS A 4 62.93 -31.33 12.70
C LYS A 4 61.66 -31.15 11.85
N HIS A 5 60.89 -32.22 11.70
CA HIS A 5 59.47 -32.11 11.42
C HIS A 5 58.84 -31.35 12.58
N SER A 6 58.75 -30.03 12.41
CA SER A 6 57.82 -29.16 13.09
C SER A 6 56.41 -29.73 12.85
N LYS A 7 56.02 -30.71 13.66
CA LYS A 7 54.62 -31.00 13.97
C LYS A 7 54.09 -29.74 14.64
N GLN A 8 53.63 -28.82 13.80
CA GLN A 8 52.91 -27.63 14.22
C GLN A 8 51.68 -28.14 14.96
N ARG A 9 51.81 -28.11 16.29
CA ARG A 9 50.89 -28.63 17.28
C ARG A 9 49.54 -27.96 16.99
N LYS A 10 48.55 -28.73 16.50
CA LYS A 10 47.15 -28.31 16.40
C LYS A 10 46.64 -28.03 17.82
N LYS A 11 46.94 -26.85 18.35
CA LYS A 11 46.40 -26.31 19.61
C LYS A 11 45.41 -25.19 19.28
N GLY A 12 44.43 -25.50 18.44
CA GLY A 12 43.16 -24.79 18.41
C GLY A 12 42.18 -25.65 19.19
N GLY A 13 42.02 -25.39 20.48
CA GLY A 13 41.15 -26.18 21.36
C GLY A 13 39.67 -26.07 20.98
N LEU A 14 38.81 -26.80 21.70
CA LEU A 14 37.34 -26.77 21.58
C LEU A 14 36.78 -25.35 21.33
N LYS A 15 37.39 -24.35 21.97
CA LYS A 15 37.07 -22.92 21.83
C LYS A 15 37.18 -22.40 20.39
N ALA A 16 38.26 -22.72 19.66
CA ALA A 16 38.45 -22.28 18.28
C ALA A 16 37.39 -22.90 17.35
N THR A 17 37.08 -24.18 17.55
CA THR A 17 36.00 -24.86 16.80
C THR A 17 34.62 -24.26 17.13
N PHE A 18 34.40 -23.84 18.38
CA PHE A 18 33.15 -23.20 18.81
C PHE A 18 33.00 -21.79 18.22
N GLU A 19 34.07 -21.00 18.20
CA GLU A 19 34.09 -19.69 17.54
C GLU A 19 33.83 -19.81 16.03
N GLU A 20 34.44 -20.80 15.38
CA GLU A 20 34.24 -21.08 13.95
C GLU A 20 32.80 -21.57 13.65
N PHE A 21 32.20 -22.33 14.57
CA PHE A 21 30.80 -22.75 14.49
C PHE A 21 29.83 -21.57 14.64
N ILE A 22 30.04 -20.70 15.64
CA ILE A 22 29.25 -19.47 15.82
C ILE A 22 29.36 -18.58 14.58
N ALA A 23 30.55 -18.39 14.03
CA ALA A 23 30.76 -17.59 12.82
C ALA A 23 29.95 -18.14 11.62
N LYS A 24 29.95 -19.46 11.41
CA LYS A 24 29.13 -20.08 10.36
C LYS A 24 27.63 -19.89 10.61
N LEU A 25 27.19 -20.03 11.86
CA LEU A 25 25.79 -19.90 12.24
C LEU A 25 25.28 -18.47 12.02
N VAL A 26 26.08 -17.47 12.39
CA VAL A 26 25.80 -16.05 12.09
C VAL A 26 25.74 -15.81 10.59
N SER A 27 26.69 -16.32 9.81
CA SER A 27 26.68 -16.18 8.34
C SER A 27 25.43 -16.80 7.70
N TYR A 28 24.96 -17.93 8.23
CA TYR A 28 23.77 -18.61 7.73
C TYR A 28 22.50 -17.80 8.05
N ILE A 29 22.40 -17.28 9.27
CA ILE A 29 21.29 -16.40 9.67
C ILE A 29 21.27 -15.15 8.79
N GLU A 30 22.42 -14.54 8.53
CA GLU A 30 22.53 -13.33 7.71
C GLU A 30 22.01 -13.58 6.29
N VAL A 31 22.42 -14.67 5.65
CA VAL A 31 21.89 -15.08 4.34
C VAL A 31 20.38 -15.34 4.42
N MET A 32 19.91 -16.02 5.48
CA MET A 32 18.49 -16.31 5.67
C MET A 32 17.64 -15.03 5.82
N VAL A 33 18.15 -14.02 6.55
CA VAL A 33 17.51 -12.71 6.72
C VAL A 33 17.44 -11.97 5.37
N ILE A 34 18.50 -12.03 4.56
CA ILE A 34 18.48 -11.43 3.21
C ILE A 34 17.40 -12.07 2.33
N TYR A 35 17.26 -13.39 2.38
CA TYR A 35 16.19 -14.10 1.66
C TYR A 35 14.81 -13.72 2.16
N LEU A 36 14.63 -13.60 3.48
CA LEU A 36 13.36 -13.20 4.07
C LEU A 36 12.99 -11.78 3.65
N GLN A 37 13.94 -10.85 3.71
CA GLN A 37 13.76 -9.47 3.29
C GLN A 37 13.33 -9.37 1.82
N LYS A 38 14.01 -10.11 0.92
CA LYS A 38 13.64 -10.13 -0.52
C LYS A 38 12.22 -10.65 -0.75
N ASN A 39 11.83 -11.72 -0.06
CA ASN A 39 10.49 -12.30 -0.21
C ASN A 39 9.41 -11.37 0.35
N VAL A 40 9.63 -10.79 1.53
CA VAL A 40 8.70 -9.82 2.12
C VAL A 40 8.57 -8.59 1.24
N GLN A 41 9.67 -8.05 0.73
CA GLN A 41 9.65 -6.90 -0.17
C GLN A 41 8.84 -7.18 -1.44
N PHE A 42 9.03 -8.35 -2.05
CA PHE A 42 8.29 -8.75 -3.25
C PHE A 42 6.80 -8.94 -2.96
N TYR A 43 6.47 -9.55 -1.82
CA TYR A 43 5.08 -9.73 -1.39
C TYR A 43 4.40 -8.38 -1.16
N VAL A 44 5.03 -7.47 -0.40
CA VAL A 44 4.50 -6.13 -0.12
C VAL A 44 4.32 -5.34 -1.42
N GLN A 45 5.30 -5.36 -2.33
CA GLN A 45 5.16 -4.69 -3.62
C GLN A 45 3.98 -5.22 -4.45
N LYS A 46 3.80 -6.54 -4.50
CA LYS A 46 2.66 -7.14 -5.20
C LYS A 46 1.34 -6.80 -4.52
N PHE A 47 1.30 -6.84 -3.20
CA PHE A 47 0.13 -6.49 -2.42
C PHE A 47 -0.28 -5.03 -2.67
N VAL A 48 0.64 -4.08 -2.51
CA VAL A 48 0.39 -2.65 -2.75
C VAL A 48 -0.10 -2.42 -4.17
N LYS A 49 0.57 -3.00 -5.19
CA LYS A 49 0.13 -2.87 -6.58
C LYS A 49 -1.30 -3.37 -6.78
N LYS A 50 -1.63 -4.57 -6.30
CA LYS A 50 -3.00 -5.12 -6.41
C LYS A 50 -4.01 -4.24 -5.68
N THR A 51 -3.68 -3.81 -4.47
CA THR A 51 -4.55 -2.97 -3.65
C THR A 51 -4.87 -1.65 -4.37
N VAL A 52 -3.86 -0.98 -4.95
CA VAL A 52 -4.09 0.23 -5.76
C VAL A 52 -5.07 -0.04 -6.90
N TRP A 53 -4.87 -1.09 -7.69
CA TRP A 53 -5.78 -1.43 -8.78
C TRP A 53 -7.20 -1.73 -8.33
N VAL A 54 -7.37 -2.45 -7.22
CA VAL A 54 -8.70 -2.73 -6.65
C VAL A 54 -9.38 -1.44 -6.19
N PHE A 55 -8.67 -0.57 -5.47
CA PHE A 55 -9.21 0.71 -5.04
C PHE A 55 -9.56 1.61 -6.23
N THR A 56 -8.71 1.65 -7.26
CA THR A 56 -9.01 2.39 -8.49
C THR A 56 -10.26 1.84 -9.17
N ALA A 57 -10.42 0.52 -9.29
CA ALA A 57 -11.61 -0.08 -9.88
C ALA A 57 -12.88 0.25 -9.08
N LEU A 58 -12.83 0.14 -7.74
CA LEU A 58 -13.94 0.52 -6.87
C LEU A 58 -14.30 2.00 -7.00
N PHE A 59 -13.29 2.87 -7.08
CA PHE A 59 -13.49 4.30 -7.29
C PHE A 59 -14.15 4.61 -8.64
N LEU A 60 -13.75 3.92 -9.71
CA LEU A 60 -14.38 4.05 -11.02
C LEU A 60 -15.83 3.55 -11.02
N ILE A 61 -16.11 2.43 -10.35
CA ILE A 61 -17.49 1.94 -10.17
C ILE A 61 -18.32 2.99 -9.42
N PHE A 62 -17.77 3.54 -8.34
CA PHE A 62 -18.43 4.58 -7.56
C PHE A 62 -18.72 5.84 -8.39
N LEU A 63 -17.76 6.30 -9.19
CA LEU A 63 -17.98 7.40 -10.15
C LEU A 63 -19.09 7.05 -11.15
N GLY A 64 -19.06 5.84 -11.73
CA GLY A 64 -20.10 5.37 -12.64
C GLY A 64 -21.49 5.45 -12.00
N LEU A 65 -21.63 4.92 -10.78
CA LEU A 65 -22.89 4.97 -10.02
C LEU A 65 -23.35 6.40 -9.73
N LEU A 66 -22.44 7.31 -9.37
CA LEU A 66 -22.76 8.73 -9.16
C LEU A 66 -23.31 9.38 -10.43
N TYR A 67 -22.63 9.20 -11.57
CA TYR A 67 -23.08 9.75 -12.85
C TYR A 67 -24.39 9.14 -13.32
N THR A 68 -24.58 7.81 -13.17
CA THR A 68 -25.84 7.16 -13.49
C THR A 68 -26.97 7.67 -12.61
N SER A 69 -26.75 7.79 -11.30
CA SER A 69 -27.73 8.34 -10.36
C SER A 69 -28.11 9.77 -10.73
N TYR A 70 -27.13 10.60 -11.10
CA TYR A 70 -27.38 11.98 -11.51
C TYR A 70 -28.15 12.05 -12.85
N GLY A 71 -27.80 11.20 -13.81
CA GLY A 71 -28.54 11.06 -15.07
C GLY A 71 -29.99 10.63 -14.87
N ILE A 72 -30.26 9.72 -13.93
CA ILE A 72 -31.62 9.35 -13.52
C ILE A 72 -32.35 10.55 -12.94
N PHE A 73 -31.73 11.30 -12.03
CA PHE A 73 -32.32 12.52 -11.47
C PHE A 73 -32.72 13.53 -12.57
N LEU A 74 -31.82 13.82 -13.51
CA LEU A 74 -32.11 14.73 -14.62
C LEU A 74 -33.21 14.19 -15.55
N SER A 75 -33.26 12.86 -15.74
CA SER A 75 -34.32 12.22 -16.52
C SER A 75 -35.68 12.35 -15.82
N ILE A 76 -35.75 12.17 -14.50
CA ILE A 76 -36.96 12.41 -13.70
C ILE A 76 -37.40 13.86 -13.82
N GLN A 77 -36.46 14.81 -13.71
CA GLN A 77 -36.76 16.24 -13.88
C GLN A 77 -37.38 16.51 -15.25
N LYS A 78 -36.80 15.96 -16.32
CA LYS A 78 -37.29 16.14 -17.69
C LYS A 78 -38.68 15.54 -17.94
N PHE A 79 -38.89 14.29 -17.54
CA PHE A 79 -40.03 13.50 -18.01
C PHE A 79 -41.17 13.36 -17.00
N LEU A 80 -40.88 13.42 -15.70
CA LEU A 80 -41.89 13.26 -14.65
C LEU A 80 -42.26 14.59 -13.98
N ALA A 81 -41.29 15.48 -13.81
CA ALA A 81 -41.53 16.79 -13.20
C ALA A 81 -41.74 17.92 -14.23
N ALA A 82 -41.58 17.64 -15.53
CA ALA A 82 -41.55 18.63 -16.61
C ALA A 82 -40.63 19.85 -16.33
N GLY A 83 -39.64 19.66 -15.46
CA GLY A 83 -38.67 20.67 -15.08
C GLY A 83 -37.53 20.77 -16.08
N ASP A 84 -36.92 21.95 -16.17
CA ASP A 84 -35.74 22.16 -17.00
C ASP A 84 -34.52 21.43 -16.39
N PRO A 85 -33.97 20.40 -17.06
CA PRO A 85 -32.82 19.64 -16.54
C PRO A 85 -31.57 20.52 -16.39
N ILE A 86 -31.43 21.56 -17.20
CA ILE A 86 -30.30 22.49 -17.13
C ILE A 86 -30.40 23.29 -15.84
N LEU A 87 -31.57 23.89 -15.57
CA LEU A 87 -31.79 24.64 -14.35
C LEU A 87 -31.69 23.75 -13.09
N ALA A 88 -32.24 22.53 -13.14
CA ALA A 88 -32.11 21.56 -12.06
C ALA A 88 -30.64 21.20 -11.78
N SER A 89 -29.84 21.06 -12.84
CA SER A 89 -28.40 20.81 -12.71
C SER A 89 -27.67 21.98 -12.05
N PHE A 90 -27.91 23.21 -12.51
CA PHE A 90 -27.31 24.41 -11.90
C PHE A 90 -27.74 24.61 -10.45
N GLY A 91 -29.03 24.39 -10.14
CA GLY A 91 -29.55 24.48 -8.77
C GLY A 91 -28.92 23.45 -7.84
N THR A 92 -28.75 22.21 -8.30
CA THR A 92 -28.09 21.16 -7.52
C THR A 92 -26.62 21.52 -7.26
N GLY A 93 -25.90 21.98 -8.29
CA GLY A 93 -24.51 22.44 -8.15
C GLY A 93 -24.36 23.64 -7.22
N PHE A 94 -25.25 24.63 -7.31
CA PHE A 94 -25.26 25.79 -6.42
C PHE A 94 -25.56 25.38 -4.96
N GLY A 95 -26.52 24.47 -4.75
CA GLY A 95 -26.81 23.92 -3.42
C GLY A 95 -25.59 23.25 -2.79
N PHE A 96 -24.89 22.41 -3.55
CA PHE A 96 -23.64 21.79 -3.08
C PHE A 96 -22.56 22.81 -2.75
N LEU A 97 -22.43 23.90 -3.52
CA LEU A 97 -21.51 24.99 -3.20
C LEU A 97 -21.86 25.68 -1.88
N VAL A 98 -23.15 25.97 -1.63
CA VAL A 98 -23.61 26.53 -0.36
C VAL A 98 -23.30 25.57 0.80
N PHE A 99 -23.61 24.29 0.65
CA PHE A 99 -23.26 23.28 1.66
C PHE A 99 -21.76 23.19 1.90
N ALA A 100 -20.93 23.25 0.86
CA ALA A 100 -19.48 23.24 0.99
C ALA A 100 -18.97 24.45 1.79
N ILE A 101 -19.49 25.66 1.51
CA ILE A 101 -19.14 26.87 2.26
C ILE A 101 -19.56 26.74 3.73
N LEU A 102 -20.77 26.25 4.00
CA LEU A 102 -21.25 26.03 5.37
C LEU A 102 -20.39 24.99 6.10
N PHE A 103 -20.06 23.89 5.43
CA PHE A 103 -19.22 22.84 5.99
C PHE A 103 -17.80 23.35 6.29
N LEU A 104 -17.17 24.08 5.37
CA LEU A 104 -15.86 24.70 5.61
C LEU A 104 -15.94 25.70 6.76
N THR A 105 -16.99 26.51 6.83
CA THR A 105 -17.21 27.45 7.92
C THR A 105 -17.37 26.74 9.26
N PHE A 106 -18.02 25.57 9.29
CA PHE A 106 -18.14 24.73 10.49
C PHE A 106 -16.80 24.08 10.86
N VAL A 107 -16.07 23.51 9.90
CA VAL A 107 -14.78 22.85 10.13
C VAL A 107 -13.71 23.84 10.60
N PHE A 108 -13.71 25.06 10.08
CA PHE A 108 -12.76 26.12 10.48
C PHE A 108 -13.26 26.97 11.66
N ARG A 109 -14.49 26.74 12.15
CA ARG A 109 -14.93 27.31 13.42
C ARG A 109 -14.19 26.58 14.54
N LYS A 110 -13.28 27.31 15.18
CA LYS A 110 -12.63 26.91 16.43
C LYS A 110 -13.64 26.71 17.54
#